data_AF-A0A1M3BEW1-F1
#
_entry.id   AF-A0A1M3BEW1-F1
#
_cell.length_a   1.000
_cell.length_b   1.000
_cell.length_c   1.000
_cell.angle_alpha   90.00
_cell.angle_beta   90.00
_cell.angle_gamma   90.00
#
_symmetry.space_group_name_H-M   'P 1'
#
loop_
_entity.id
_entity.type
_entity.pdbx_description
1 polymer ?
#
loop_
_entity_poly.entity_id
_entity_poly.type
_entity_poly.pdbx_seq_one_letter_code
_entity_poly.pdbx_strand_id
1 'polypeptide(L)'
;MRKLLPYICCLMVLSSTIESQEIPISLTNEQILTTEPAGTYIVQENDLATANEKREKITDESDEEVKAMPFYQTTHQRAFHTAYKFIDYFSKIELDDGSIWYVSSSDQWKIRSWYSTDLILLLPNHGIFKSFEYQLVNQRTGDYVEVNLAEMEVLSYDPSFFGLRRWITSIDYYSNTLTLNDGSFWSISFSDDTIFSYFNIGDIVFIGMNDNWDQSSNPNILVHFRTAQYVRGSAI
;
A
#
# COMPACT_ATOMS: atom_id res chain seq x y z
N MET A 1 17.89 -60.13 1.10
CA MET A 1 18.80 -59.43 0.17
C MET A 1 17.97 -58.78 -0.94
N ARG A 2 17.70 -57.47 -0.85
CA ARG A 2 17.00 -56.70 -1.88
C ARG A 2 18.03 -55.83 -2.60
N LYS A 3 18.11 -55.97 -3.93
CA LYS A 3 19.05 -55.25 -4.80
C LYS A 3 18.53 -53.84 -5.07
N LEU A 4 19.36 -52.83 -4.78
CA LEU A 4 19.17 -51.43 -5.17
C LEU A 4 19.75 -51.22 -6.58
N LEU A 5 18.96 -50.60 -7.46
CA LEU A 5 19.39 -50.13 -8.77
C LEU A 5 19.64 -48.61 -8.69
N PRO A 6 20.77 -48.08 -9.22
CA PRO A 6 21.00 -46.65 -9.28
C PRO A 6 20.37 -46.05 -10.54
N TYR A 7 19.53 -45.04 -10.36
CA TYR A 7 19.06 -44.17 -11.45
C TYR A 7 20.08 -43.07 -11.69
N ILE A 8 20.69 -43.08 -12.86
CA ILE A 8 21.58 -42.03 -13.38
C ILE A 8 20.68 -40.97 -14.01
N CYS A 9 20.57 -39.79 -13.39
CA CYS A 9 19.94 -38.61 -14.00
C CYS A 9 20.98 -37.87 -14.85
N CYS A 10 20.78 -37.88 -16.16
CA CYS A 10 21.48 -37.01 -17.10
C CYS A 10 20.98 -35.57 -16.94
N LEU A 11 21.86 -34.69 -16.48
CA LEU A 11 21.65 -33.24 -16.46
C LEU A 11 22.01 -32.68 -17.85
N MET A 12 21.03 -32.32 -18.67
CA MET A 12 21.27 -31.57 -19.91
C MET A 12 21.15 -30.08 -19.63
N VAL A 13 22.29 -29.38 -19.66
CA VAL A 13 22.37 -27.92 -19.56
C VAL A 13 22.18 -27.34 -20.96
N LEU A 14 21.02 -26.74 -21.21
CA LEU A 14 20.76 -25.92 -22.38
C LEU A 14 21.17 -24.48 -22.07
N SER A 15 22.28 -24.04 -22.65
CA SER A 15 22.72 -22.64 -22.61
C SER A 15 22.14 -21.91 -23.81
N SER A 16 21.11 -21.08 -23.61
CA SER A 16 20.59 -20.18 -24.64
C SER A 16 21.32 -18.85 -24.58
N THR A 17 22.10 -18.56 -25.61
CA THR A 17 22.74 -17.27 -25.85
C THR A 17 21.67 -16.24 -26.24
N ILE A 18 21.47 -15.22 -25.42
CA ILE A 18 20.56 -14.10 -25.73
C ILE A 18 21.35 -13.05 -26.48
N GLU A 19 21.03 -12.89 -27.77
CA GLU A 19 21.56 -11.86 -28.65
C GLU A 19 20.80 -10.55 -28.35
N SER A 20 21.53 -9.54 -27.87
CA SER A 20 20.96 -8.23 -27.51
C SER A 20 20.85 -7.37 -28.75
N GLN A 21 19.63 -7.04 -29.14
CA GLN A 21 19.34 -6.14 -30.25
C GLN A 21 19.23 -4.71 -29.71
N GLU A 22 20.16 -3.85 -30.09
CA GLU A 22 20.16 -2.43 -29.72
C GLU A 22 19.02 -1.69 -30.46
N ILE A 23 18.12 -1.06 -29.70
CA ILE A 23 17.05 -0.22 -30.25
C ILE A 23 17.56 1.23 -30.31
N PRO A 24 17.55 1.90 -31.47
CA PRO A 24 17.94 3.30 -31.57
C PRO A 24 16.85 4.21 -30.97
N ILE A 25 17.26 5.03 -29.99
CA ILE A 25 16.41 6.04 -29.36
C ILE A 25 16.43 7.31 -30.22
N SER A 26 15.29 7.63 -30.84
CA SER A 26 15.09 8.88 -31.59
C SER A 26 14.65 10.00 -30.65
N LEU A 27 15.57 10.92 -30.33
CA LEU A 27 15.29 12.16 -29.61
C LEU A 27 14.94 13.27 -30.59
N THR A 28 13.66 13.61 -30.73
CA THR A 28 13.24 14.90 -31.30
C THR A 28 11.86 15.27 -30.77
N ASN A 29 11.78 16.36 -30.00
CA ASN A 29 10.79 17.43 -30.19
C ASN A 29 11.07 18.56 -29.19
N GLU A 30 11.83 19.55 -29.64
CA GLU A 30 11.88 20.88 -29.01
C GLU A 30 10.53 21.56 -29.24
N GLN A 31 9.73 21.68 -28.18
CA GLN A 31 8.54 22.55 -28.19
C GLN A 31 8.98 23.97 -27.86
N ILE A 32 8.89 24.84 -28.86
CA ILE A 32 9.10 26.28 -28.75
C ILE A 32 7.94 26.87 -27.93
N LEU A 33 8.25 27.35 -26.72
CA LEU A 33 7.33 28.07 -25.85
C LEU A 33 7.21 29.52 -26.37
N THR A 34 6.12 29.80 -27.09
CA THR A 34 5.74 31.17 -27.46
C THR A 34 5.13 31.88 -26.26
N THR A 35 5.87 32.80 -25.66
CA THR A 35 5.38 33.73 -24.64
C THR A 35 4.48 34.78 -25.29
N GLU A 36 3.18 34.72 -25.05
CA GLU A 36 2.26 35.80 -25.40
C GLU A 36 2.49 37.01 -24.48
N PRO A 37 2.42 38.25 -25.01
CA PRO A 37 2.58 39.46 -24.22
C PRO A 37 1.40 39.65 -23.25
N ALA A 38 1.73 39.99 -22.00
CA ALA A 38 0.77 40.24 -20.94
C ALA A 38 -0.19 41.38 -21.30
N GLY A 39 -1.40 41.01 -21.73
CA GLY A 39 -2.51 41.94 -21.92
C GLY A 39 -2.93 42.56 -20.59
N THR A 40 -2.94 43.89 -20.53
CA THR A 40 -3.42 44.63 -19.36
C THR A 40 -4.95 44.59 -19.35
N TYR A 41 -5.53 43.72 -18.54
CA TYR A 41 -6.98 43.66 -18.33
C TYR A 41 -7.39 44.75 -17.34
N ILE A 42 -8.14 45.74 -17.83
CA ILE A 42 -8.80 46.73 -16.97
C ILE A 42 -10.06 46.06 -16.42
N VAL A 43 -10.00 45.66 -15.14
CA VAL A 43 -11.15 45.11 -14.40
C VAL A 43 -12.19 46.23 -14.24
N GLN A 44 -13.40 46.01 -14.74
CA GLN A 44 -14.48 46.97 -14.59
C GLN A 44 -15.05 46.90 -13.16
N GLU A 45 -15.29 48.08 -12.57
CA GLU A 45 -15.68 48.25 -11.15
C GLU A 45 -16.98 47.51 -10.78
N ASN A 46 -17.83 47.22 -11.79
CA ASN A 46 -19.07 46.47 -11.61
C ASN A 46 -18.86 44.96 -11.37
N ASP A 47 -17.73 44.38 -11.80
CA ASP A 47 -17.41 42.95 -11.57
C ASP A 47 -17.01 42.68 -10.11
N LEU A 48 -16.53 43.71 -9.40
CA LEU A 48 -16.14 43.61 -7.99
C LEU A 48 -17.35 43.53 -7.04
N ALA A 49 -18.46 44.18 -7.39
CA ALA A 49 -19.68 44.18 -6.57
C ALA A 49 -20.38 42.81 -6.59
N THR A 50 -20.44 42.16 -7.76
CA THR A 50 -21.02 40.81 -7.89
C THR A 50 -20.14 39.73 -7.26
N ALA A 51 -18.81 39.92 -7.23
CA ALA A 51 -17.90 39.02 -6.54
C ALA A 51 -18.04 39.08 -5.01
N ASN A 52 -18.34 40.26 -4.44
CA ASN A 52 -18.52 40.42 -3.00
C ASN A 52 -19.87 39.89 -2.50
N GLU A 53 -20.97 40.08 -3.25
CA GLU A 53 -22.28 39.53 -2.90
C GLU A 53 -22.30 37.98 -2.97
N LYS A 54 -21.52 37.40 -3.89
CA LYS A 54 -21.30 35.94 -3.95
C LYS A 54 -20.42 35.42 -2.81
N ARG A 55 -19.60 36.29 -2.19
CA ARG A 55 -18.69 35.93 -1.08
C ARG A 55 -19.43 35.86 0.26
N GLU A 56 -20.40 36.74 0.50
CA GLU A 56 -21.20 36.72 1.74
C GLU A 56 -22.17 35.54 1.82
N LYS A 57 -22.52 34.94 0.67
CA LYS A 57 -23.41 33.76 0.61
C LYS A 57 -22.72 32.40 0.74
N ILE A 58 -21.38 32.38 0.85
CA ILE A 58 -20.58 31.13 0.99
C ILE A 58 -20.21 30.87 2.46
N THR A 59 -20.41 31.83 3.35
CA THR A 59 -19.91 31.80 4.73
C THR A 59 -20.77 31.05 5.76
N ASP A 60 -21.88 30.41 5.37
CA ASP A 60 -22.89 29.95 6.34
C ASP A 60 -23.29 28.46 6.25
N GLU A 61 -22.62 27.63 5.42
CA GLU A 61 -23.14 26.27 5.13
C GLU A 61 -22.20 25.07 5.33
N SER A 62 -21.01 25.22 5.91
CA SER A 62 -20.27 24.03 6.32
C SER A 62 -19.29 24.30 7.46
N ASP A 63 -19.83 24.48 8.67
CA ASP A 63 -19.12 24.08 9.88
C ASP A 63 -19.00 22.54 9.89
N GLU A 64 -18.25 21.99 8.93
CA GLU A 64 -17.79 20.60 9.00
C GLU A 64 -16.88 20.52 10.21
N GLU A 65 -17.46 20.06 11.32
CA GLU A 65 -16.77 19.75 12.56
C GLU A 65 -15.52 18.93 12.19
N VAL A 66 -14.34 19.53 12.37
CA VAL A 66 -13.05 18.89 12.12
C VAL A 66 -12.93 17.75 13.11
N LYS A 67 -13.42 16.58 12.71
CA LYS A 67 -13.40 15.38 13.53
C LYS A 67 -11.95 14.96 13.69
N ALA A 68 -11.43 15.10 14.91
CA ALA A 68 -10.09 14.66 15.23
C ALA A 68 -9.93 13.18 14.84
N MET A 69 -9.01 12.90 13.92
CA MET A 69 -8.76 11.53 13.49
C MET A 69 -8.09 10.74 14.64
N PRO A 70 -8.44 9.46 14.79
CA PRO A 70 -7.79 8.60 15.76
C PRO A 70 -6.28 8.56 15.50
N PHE A 71 -5.49 8.81 16.55
CA PHE A 71 -4.04 8.74 16.46
C PHE A 71 -3.61 7.28 16.48
N TYR A 72 -3.26 6.74 15.33
CA TYR A 72 -2.74 5.38 15.24
C TYR A 72 -1.26 5.37 15.64
N GLN A 73 -0.92 4.52 16.61
CA GLN A 73 0.47 4.31 17.00
C GLN A 73 1.07 3.22 16.12
N THR A 74 2.33 3.40 15.72
CA THR A 74 3.10 2.42 14.97
C THR A 74 4.53 2.40 15.46
N THR A 75 5.14 1.22 15.46
CA THR A 75 6.57 1.01 15.73
C THR A 75 7.41 0.97 14.45
N HIS A 76 6.77 1.03 13.28
CA HIS A 76 7.45 0.89 12.01
C HIS A 76 6.92 1.86 10.95
N GLN A 77 7.84 2.57 10.27
CA GLN A 77 7.49 3.59 9.27
C GLN A 77 6.74 3.03 8.05
N ARG A 78 6.98 1.75 7.71
CA ARG A 78 6.29 1.07 6.60
C ARG A 78 4.84 0.66 6.90
N ALA A 79 4.30 1.03 8.06
CA ALA A 79 2.86 0.95 8.30
C ALA A 79 2.07 2.05 7.56
N PHE A 80 2.78 3.09 7.09
CA PHE A 80 2.21 4.14 6.25
C PHE A 80 2.50 3.82 4.78
N HIS A 81 1.44 3.74 3.99
CA HIS A 81 1.47 3.47 2.56
C HIS A 81 1.09 4.71 1.77
N THR A 82 1.33 4.67 0.48
CA THR A 82 0.80 5.64 -0.48
C THR A 82 0.13 4.93 -1.65
N ALA A 83 -0.84 5.59 -2.28
CA ALA A 83 -1.46 5.04 -3.49
C ALA A 83 -0.48 5.19 -4.66
N TYR A 84 -0.03 4.07 -5.22
CA TYR A 84 0.82 4.06 -6.40
C TYR A 84 0.00 4.25 -7.68
N LYS A 85 -1.03 3.43 -7.88
CA LYS A 85 -1.98 3.57 -9.00
C LYS A 85 -3.37 3.07 -8.66
N PHE A 86 -4.37 3.65 -9.32
CA PHE A 86 -5.75 3.16 -9.32
C PHE A 86 -6.00 2.39 -10.62
N ILE A 87 -6.65 1.23 -10.53
CA ILE A 87 -6.83 0.29 -11.65
C ILE A 87 -8.32 0.05 -11.88
N ASP A 88 -8.71 -0.22 -13.13
CA ASP A 88 -10.06 -0.66 -13.51
C ASP A 88 -11.18 0.20 -12.91
N TYR A 89 -11.14 1.51 -13.17
CA TYR A 89 -12.10 2.48 -12.66
C TYR A 89 -12.26 2.45 -11.13
N PHE A 90 -11.14 2.43 -10.40
CA PHE A 90 -11.10 2.45 -8.93
C PHE A 90 -11.56 1.15 -8.26
N SER A 91 -11.74 0.06 -9.02
CA SER A 91 -12.07 -1.25 -8.44
C SER A 91 -10.87 -1.94 -7.80
N LYS A 92 -9.64 -1.55 -8.16
CA LYS A 92 -8.43 -1.91 -7.43
C LYS A 92 -7.56 -0.69 -7.15
N ILE A 93 -6.80 -0.79 -6.07
CA ILE A 93 -5.74 0.16 -5.71
C ILE A 93 -4.44 -0.62 -5.52
N GLU A 94 -3.37 -0.14 -6.13
CA GLU A 94 -2.01 -0.61 -5.84
C GLU A 94 -1.33 0.36 -4.88
N LEU A 95 -0.73 -0.17 -3.84
CA LEU A 95 0.07 0.59 -2.88
C LEU A 95 1.55 0.62 -3.30
N ASP A 96 2.33 1.50 -2.69
CA ASP A 96 3.76 1.68 -2.98
C ASP A 96 4.62 0.43 -2.65
N ASP A 97 4.13 -0.49 -1.84
CA ASP A 97 4.77 -1.81 -1.65
C ASP A 97 4.48 -2.81 -2.80
N GLY A 98 3.66 -2.43 -3.78
CA GLY A 98 3.25 -3.25 -4.93
C GLY A 98 2.11 -4.24 -4.63
N SER A 99 1.50 -4.15 -3.45
CA SER A 99 0.28 -4.89 -3.12
C SER A 99 -0.92 -4.31 -3.86
N ILE A 100 -1.75 -5.17 -4.44
CA ILE A 100 -2.98 -4.77 -5.13
C ILE A 100 -4.18 -5.24 -4.32
N TRP A 101 -5.11 -4.33 -4.09
CA TRP A 101 -6.28 -4.54 -3.23
C TRP A 101 -7.58 -4.30 -4.01
N TYR A 102 -8.50 -5.27 -3.96
CA TYR A 102 -9.87 -5.09 -4.47
C TYR A 102 -10.64 -4.16 -3.54
N VAL A 103 -11.19 -3.09 -4.10
CA VAL A 103 -12.00 -2.11 -3.37
C VAL A 103 -13.47 -2.49 -3.48
N SER A 104 -14.17 -2.51 -2.36
CA SER A 104 -15.62 -2.72 -2.33
C SER A 104 -16.33 -1.76 -3.28
N SER A 105 -17.23 -2.29 -4.12
CA SER A 105 -17.96 -1.48 -5.11
C SER A 105 -18.72 -0.31 -4.49
N SER A 106 -19.19 -0.44 -3.24
CA SER A 106 -19.87 0.63 -2.51
C SER A 106 -18.94 1.76 -2.07
N ASP A 107 -17.63 1.52 -2.03
CA ASP A 107 -16.61 2.44 -1.53
C ASP A 107 -15.76 3.06 -2.64
N GLN A 108 -15.84 2.58 -3.89
CA GLN A 108 -15.04 3.07 -5.02
C GLN A 108 -15.17 4.58 -5.28
N TRP A 109 -16.30 5.19 -4.91
CA TRP A 109 -16.47 6.64 -5.06
C TRP A 109 -15.65 7.45 -4.04
N LYS A 110 -15.34 6.88 -2.86
CA LYS A 110 -14.56 7.53 -1.81
C LYS A 110 -13.10 7.73 -2.23
N ILE A 111 -12.52 6.76 -2.93
CA ILE A 111 -11.11 6.85 -3.32
C ILE A 111 -10.84 7.83 -4.46
N ARG A 112 -11.87 8.39 -5.09
CA ARG A 112 -11.73 9.38 -6.16
C ARG A 112 -11.09 10.70 -5.68
N SER A 113 -11.22 11.00 -4.40
CA SER A 113 -10.63 12.19 -3.77
C SER A 113 -9.22 11.94 -3.22
N TRP A 114 -8.71 10.70 -3.30
CA TRP A 114 -7.41 10.34 -2.75
C TRP A 114 -6.29 10.74 -3.72
N TYR A 115 -5.24 11.34 -3.17
CA TYR A 115 -4.03 11.69 -3.91
C TYR A 115 -2.94 10.63 -3.68
N SER A 116 -2.02 10.50 -4.64
CA SER A 116 -0.87 9.60 -4.51
C SER A 116 0.07 9.96 -3.36
N THR A 117 0.02 11.20 -2.86
CA THR A 117 0.78 11.67 -1.70
C THR A 117 0.06 11.47 -0.38
N ASP A 118 -1.20 11.01 -0.39
CA ASP A 118 -1.95 10.77 0.83
C ASP A 118 -1.38 9.56 1.55
N LEU A 119 -1.25 9.67 2.87
CA LEU A 119 -0.88 8.53 3.71
C LEU A 119 -2.09 7.62 3.88
N ILE A 120 -1.89 6.35 3.54
CA ILE A 120 -2.89 5.31 3.62
C ILE A 120 -2.46 4.31 4.70
N LEU A 121 -3.39 3.96 5.58
CA LEU A 121 -3.18 2.93 6.58
C LEU A 121 -3.90 1.65 6.16
N LEU A 122 -3.26 0.51 6.35
CA LEU A 122 -3.86 -0.81 6.22
C LEU A 122 -4.28 -1.32 7.61
N LEU A 123 -5.58 -1.55 7.81
CA LEU A 123 -6.14 -2.03 9.07
C LEU A 123 -6.99 -3.30 8.84
N PRO A 124 -7.13 -4.18 9.83
CA PRO A 124 -8.15 -5.23 9.81
C PRO A 124 -9.57 -4.65 9.77
N ASN A 125 -10.51 -5.39 9.22
CA ASN A 125 -11.94 -5.09 9.30
C ASN A 125 -12.63 -6.03 10.30
N HIS A 126 -12.92 -5.55 11.52
CA HIS A 126 -13.42 -6.38 12.64
C HIS A 126 -14.90 -6.77 12.58
N GLY A 127 -15.61 -6.52 11.48
CA GLY A 127 -17.03 -6.83 11.40
C GLY A 127 -17.33 -8.33 11.22
N ILE A 128 -18.18 -8.89 12.08
CA ILE A 128 -18.48 -10.34 12.20
C ILE A 128 -19.13 -10.95 10.93
N PHE A 129 -19.55 -10.14 9.95
CA PHE A 129 -20.15 -10.61 8.69
C PHE A 129 -19.67 -9.81 7.48
N LYS A 130 -18.43 -9.31 7.53
CA LYS A 130 -17.86 -8.52 6.43
C LYS A 130 -17.32 -9.44 5.35
N SER A 131 -17.60 -9.10 4.10
CA SER A 131 -17.03 -9.78 2.93
C SER A 131 -15.60 -9.33 2.62
N PHE A 132 -15.14 -8.27 3.29
CA PHE A 132 -13.82 -7.68 3.15
C PHE A 132 -13.08 -7.78 4.47
N GLU A 133 -11.88 -8.35 4.44
CA GLU A 133 -11.07 -8.67 5.62
C GLU A 133 -10.29 -7.47 6.15
N TYR A 134 -10.07 -6.46 5.30
CA TYR A 134 -9.25 -5.30 5.59
C TYR A 134 -9.98 -4.01 5.21
N GLN A 135 -9.41 -2.89 5.65
CA GLN A 135 -9.80 -1.56 5.23
C GLN A 135 -8.55 -0.70 5.01
N LEU A 136 -8.62 0.18 4.01
CA LEU A 136 -7.64 1.24 3.81
C LEU A 136 -8.20 2.54 4.33
N VAL A 137 -7.45 3.26 5.16
CA VAL A 137 -7.85 4.54 5.75
C VAL A 137 -6.94 5.65 5.22
N ASN A 138 -7.53 6.66 4.57
CA ASN A 138 -6.79 7.84 4.13
C ASN A 138 -6.66 8.82 5.30
N GLN A 139 -5.43 9.09 5.74
CA GLN A 139 -5.12 9.95 6.87
C GLN A 139 -5.35 11.44 6.60
N ARG A 140 -5.57 11.86 5.35
CA ARG A 140 -5.92 13.25 5.03
C ARG A 140 -7.42 13.48 5.13
N THR A 141 -8.23 12.57 4.58
CA THR A 141 -9.70 12.74 4.54
C THR A 141 -10.42 12.07 5.71
N GLY A 142 -9.79 11.10 6.37
CA GLY A 142 -10.43 10.24 7.36
C GLY A 142 -11.37 9.19 6.77
N ASP A 143 -11.52 9.16 5.44
CA ASP A 143 -12.33 8.15 4.77
C ASP A 143 -11.64 6.79 4.84
N TYR A 144 -12.48 5.75 4.91
CA TYR A 144 -12.03 4.38 4.79
C TYR A 144 -12.80 3.64 3.71
N VAL A 145 -12.11 2.68 3.09
CA VAL A 145 -12.67 1.76 2.10
C VAL A 145 -12.36 0.32 2.47
N GLU A 146 -13.38 -0.53 2.34
CA GLU A 146 -13.24 -1.96 2.58
C GLU A 146 -12.50 -2.62 1.42
N VAL A 147 -11.49 -3.44 1.74
CA VAL A 147 -10.62 -4.07 0.75
C VAL A 147 -10.27 -5.53 1.06
N ASN A 148 -9.96 -6.27 -0.01
CA ASN A 148 -9.39 -7.60 0.06
C ASN A 148 -8.10 -7.64 -0.76
N LEU A 149 -7.10 -8.37 -0.29
CA LEU A 149 -5.87 -8.56 -1.03
C LEU A 149 -6.21 -9.30 -2.34
N ALA A 150 -5.94 -8.66 -3.47
CA ALA A 150 -6.23 -9.20 -4.79
C ALA A 150 -5.09 -10.11 -5.25
N GLU A 151 -3.93 -9.48 -5.36
CA GLU A 151 -2.71 -10.02 -5.92
C GLU A 151 -1.57 -9.09 -5.52
N MET A 152 -0.34 -9.46 -5.85
CA MET A 152 0.80 -8.57 -5.80
C MET A 152 1.37 -8.54 -7.20
N GLU A 153 1.64 -7.35 -7.71
CA GLU A 153 2.34 -7.28 -8.97
C GLU A 153 3.75 -7.79 -8.73
N VAL A 154 4.13 -8.87 -9.41
CA VAL A 154 5.51 -9.37 -9.44
C VAL A 154 6.30 -8.41 -10.32
N LEU A 155 6.47 -7.17 -9.85
CA LEU A 155 7.44 -6.25 -10.42
C LEU A 155 8.81 -6.74 -9.96
N SER A 156 9.30 -7.77 -10.64
CA SER A 156 10.66 -8.30 -10.50
C SER A 156 11.70 -7.37 -11.13
N TYR A 157 11.27 -6.33 -11.86
CA TYR A 157 12.15 -5.51 -12.69
C TYR A 157 12.06 -3.99 -12.46
N ASP A 158 11.18 -3.49 -11.59
CA ASP A 158 11.17 -2.07 -11.25
C ASP A 158 12.04 -1.82 -10.00
N PRO A 159 13.23 -1.19 -10.13
CA PRO A 159 14.13 -0.87 -9.03
C PRO A 159 13.46 -0.06 -7.92
N SER A 160 12.41 0.70 -8.24
CA SER A 160 11.70 1.59 -7.32
C SER A 160 11.01 0.84 -6.18
N PHE A 161 10.67 -0.44 -6.39
CA PHE A 161 9.98 -1.26 -5.38
C PHE A 161 10.91 -2.08 -4.48
N PHE A 162 12.20 -2.21 -4.82
CA PHE A 162 13.14 -3.08 -4.10
C PHE A 162 13.39 -2.65 -2.64
N GLY A 163 13.06 -1.41 -2.28
CA GLY A 163 13.16 -0.91 -0.89
C GLY A 163 11.85 -0.90 -0.10
N LEU A 164 10.71 -1.17 -0.73
CA LEU A 164 9.39 -0.97 -0.16
C LEU A 164 8.79 -2.30 0.33
N ARG A 165 9.01 -3.38 -0.42
CA ARG A 165 8.58 -4.72 -0.03
C ARG A 165 9.29 -5.21 1.23
N ARG A 166 8.55 -6.01 2.00
CA ARG A 166 9.07 -6.67 3.18
C ARG A 166 8.96 -8.18 3.03
N TRP A 167 10.05 -8.86 3.35
CA TRP A 167 10.05 -10.31 3.45
C TRP A 167 10.84 -10.77 4.66
N ILE A 168 10.47 -11.95 5.13
CA ILE A 168 11.04 -12.54 6.33
C ILE A 168 12.44 -13.09 6.02
N THR A 169 13.43 -12.69 6.80
CA THR A 169 14.82 -13.16 6.66
C THR A 169 15.22 -14.17 7.74
N SER A 170 14.59 -14.12 8.91
CA SER A 170 14.75 -15.10 9.97
C SER A 170 13.48 -15.23 10.79
N ILE A 171 13.22 -16.42 11.33
CA ILE A 171 12.14 -16.69 12.28
C ILE A 171 12.71 -17.48 13.47
N ASP A 172 12.33 -17.08 14.68
CA ASP A 172 12.47 -17.88 15.88
C ASP A 172 11.08 -18.14 16.48
N TYR A 173 10.56 -19.35 16.20
CA TYR A 173 9.27 -19.80 16.70
C TYR A 173 9.25 -20.04 18.22
N TYR A 174 10.40 -20.17 18.89
CA TYR A 174 10.44 -20.34 20.34
C TYR A 174 10.22 -19.02 21.07
N SER A 175 10.83 -17.94 20.55
CA SER A 175 10.70 -16.60 21.11
C SER A 175 9.57 -15.77 20.49
N ASN A 176 8.87 -16.30 19.49
CA ASN A 176 7.89 -15.56 18.68
C ASN A 176 8.45 -14.29 18.04
N THR A 177 9.64 -14.42 17.46
CA THR A 177 10.29 -13.28 16.82
C THR A 177 10.61 -13.56 15.37
N LEU A 178 10.67 -12.49 14.58
CA LEU A 178 11.13 -12.55 13.20
C LEU A 178 11.96 -11.31 12.85
N THR A 179 12.76 -11.42 11.80
CA THR A 179 13.51 -10.28 11.23
C THR A 179 13.09 -10.07 9.79
N LEU A 180 12.88 -8.82 9.38
CA LEU A 180 12.58 -8.48 7.98
C LEU A 180 13.87 -8.06 7.23
N ASN A 181 13.78 -7.98 5.91
CA ASN A 181 14.91 -7.65 5.04
C ASN A 181 15.49 -6.23 5.20
N ASP A 182 14.78 -5.33 5.86
CA ASP A 182 15.32 -4.03 6.25
C ASP A 182 16.06 -4.05 7.60
N GLY A 183 16.22 -5.23 8.19
CA GLY A 183 16.90 -5.43 9.48
C GLY A 183 16.01 -5.17 10.69
N SER A 184 14.74 -4.80 10.50
CA SER A 184 13.81 -4.64 11.63
C SER A 184 13.55 -5.98 12.32
N PHE A 185 13.60 -5.96 13.65
CA PHE A 185 13.34 -7.11 14.52
C PHE A 185 11.95 -6.99 15.12
N TRP A 186 11.17 -8.06 15.09
CA TRP A 186 9.76 -8.04 15.44
C TRP A 186 9.44 -9.05 16.53
N SER A 187 8.71 -8.61 17.55
CA SER A 187 8.05 -9.49 18.52
C SER A 187 6.60 -9.68 18.14
N ILE A 188 6.19 -10.93 17.95
CA ILE A 188 4.83 -11.33 17.57
C ILE A 188 4.03 -11.68 18.82
N SER A 189 2.75 -11.30 18.81
CA SER A 189 1.82 -11.63 19.89
C SER A 189 1.62 -13.15 20.00
N PHE A 190 1.78 -13.70 21.20
CA PHE A 190 1.51 -15.12 21.49
C PHE A 190 0.05 -15.55 21.19
N SER A 191 -0.87 -14.58 21.10
CA SER A 191 -2.26 -14.89 20.73
C SER A 191 -2.41 -15.30 19.26
N ASP A 192 -1.40 -15.02 18.44
CA ASP A 192 -1.40 -15.28 17.00
C ASP A 192 -0.48 -16.45 16.62
N ASP A 193 0.00 -17.26 17.57
CA ASP A 193 0.93 -18.40 17.38
C ASP A 193 0.50 -19.35 16.27
N THR A 194 -0.80 -19.65 16.23
CA THR A 194 -1.35 -20.57 15.21
C THR A 194 -1.13 -20.01 13.81
N ILE A 195 -1.39 -18.71 13.62
CA ILE A 195 -1.21 -18.04 12.33
C ILE A 195 0.28 -17.88 12.04
N PHE A 196 1.06 -17.48 13.04
CA PHE A 196 2.50 -17.27 12.93
C PHE A 196 3.25 -18.55 12.53
N SER A 197 2.77 -19.72 12.97
CA SER A 197 3.34 -21.02 12.58
C SER A 197 3.31 -21.31 11.07
N TYR A 198 2.49 -20.58 10.29
CA TYR A 198 2.44 -20.71 8.83
C TYR A 198 3.45 -19.81 8.09
N PHE A 199 4.07 -18.86 8.78
CA PHE A 199 5.04 -17.94 8.18
C PHE A 199 6.36 -18.69 7.98
N ASN A 200 7.03 -18.45 6.86
CA ASN A 200 8.33 -19.04 6.52
C ASN A 200 9.33 -17.95 6.10
N ILE A 201 10.62 -18.28 6.22
CA ILE A 201 11.68 -17.44 5.68
C ILE A 201 11.48 -17.30 4.17
N GLY A 202 11.55 -16.06 3.68
CA GLY A 202 11.28 -15.67 2.29
C GLY A 202 9.83 -15.29 2.01
N ASP A 203 8.89 -15.52 2.93
CA ASP A 203 7.51 -15.07 2.75
C ASP A 203 7.43 -13.54 2.78
N ILE A 204 6.59 -12.99 1.90
CA ILE A 204 6.33 -11.56 1.78
C ILE A 204 5.25 -11.17 2.77
N VAL A 205 5.45 -10.04 3.44
CA VAL A 205 4.51 -9.47 4.40
C VAL A 205 4.24 -8.00 4.09
N PHE A 206 3.01 -7.56 4.36
CA PHE A 206 2.64 -6.14 4.35
C PHE A 206 2.48 -5.68 5.80
N ILE A 207 2.92 -4.45 6.09
CA ILE A 207 2.86 -3.90 7.45
C ILE A 207 1.62 -3.03 7.55
N GLY A 208 0.73 -3.34 8.47
CA GLY A 208 -0.45 -2.55 8.79
C GLY A 208 -0.42 -2.02 10.22
N MET A 209 -1.54 -1.44 10.63
CA MET A 209 -1.78 -0.96 11.98
C MET A 209 -2.82 -1.82 12.68
N ASN A 210 -2.59 -2.10 13.96
CA ASN A 210 -3.56 -2.74 14.82
C ASN A 210 -4.47 -1.66 15.43
N ASP A 211 -5.77 -1.76 15.18
CA ASP A 211 -6.81 -0.87 15.72
C ASP A 211 -7.65 -1.54 16.82
N ASN A 212 -7.18 -2.68 17.34
CA ASN A 212 -7.84 -3.41 18.42
C ASN A 212 -7.41 -2.90 19.81
N TRP A 213 -8.05 -3.41 20.87
CA TRP A 213 -7.81 -3.00 22.26
C TRP A 213 -6.36 -3.21 22.75
N ASP A 214 -5.59 -4.08 22.09
CA ASP A 214 -4.20 -4.41 22.42
C ASP A 214 -3.17 -3.64 21.58
N GLN A 215 -3.59 -2.57 20.88
CA GLN A 215 -2.72 -1.71 20.06
C GLN A 215 -1.52 -1.11 20.83
N SER A 216 -1.59 -0.98 22.16
CA SER A 216 -0.48 -0.44 22.95
C SER A 216 0.72 -1.39 23.03
N SER A 217 0.46 -2.70 23.08
CA SER A 217 1.51 -3.73 23.15
C SER A 217 1.89 -4.24 21.76
N ASN A 218 0.93 -4.26 20.84
CA ASN A 218 1.12 -4.72 19.47
C ASN A 218 0.51 -3.69 18.50
N PRO A 219 1.17 -2.55 18.26
CA PRO A 219 0.63 -1.46 17.44
C PRO A 219 0.54 -1.79 15.97
N ASN A 220 1.19 -2.86 15.51
CA ASN A 220 1.28 -3.21 14.11
C ASN A 220 0.72 -4.61 13.82
N ILE A 221 0.40 -4.83 12.56
CA ILE A 221 0.10 -6.15 12.02
C ILE A 221 1.07 -6.47 10.88
N LEU A 222 1.41 -7.74 10.72
CA LEU A 222 2.11 -8.29 9.56
C LEU A 222 1.14 -9.17 8.79
N VAL A 223 0.69 -8.69 7.64
CA VAL A 223 -0.23 -9.40 6.74
C VAL A 223 0.56 -10.29 5.81
N HIS A 224 0.33 -11.59 5.88
CA HIS A 224 0.99 -12.57 5.04
C HIS A 224 0.41 -12.55 3.62
N PHE A 225 1.27 -12.32 2.62
CA PHE A 225 0.85 -12.13 1.23
C PHE A 225 -0.01 -13.29 0.68
N ARG A 226 0.38 -14.55 0.95
CA ARG A 226 -0.29 -15.71 0.34
C ARG A 226 -1.63 -16.05 0.98
N THR A 227 -1.71 -15.93 2.30
CA THR A 227 -2.89 -16.37 3.05
C THR A 227 -3.85 -15.23 3.36
N ALA A 228 -3.41 -13.97 3.15
CA ALA A 228 -4.11 -12.77 3.60
C ALA A 228 -4.46 -12.79 5.10
N GLN A 229 -3.81 -13.64 5.90
CA GLN A 229 -3.94 -13.62 7.36
C GLN A 229 -2.88 -12.71 7.95
N TYR A 230 -3.16 -12.14 9.13
CA TYR A 230 -2.20 -11.28 9.81
C TYR A 230 -1.84 -11.79 11.20
N VAL A 231 -0.66 -11.40 11.65
CA VAL A 231 -0.22 -11.53 13.06
C VAL A 231 0.01 -10.13 13.63
N ARG A 232 -0.31 -9.93 14.90
CA ARG A 232 -0.04 -8.67 15.61
C ARG A 232 1.39 -8.69 16.17
N GLY A 233 2.04 -7.54 16.18
CA GLY A 233 3.36 -7.41 16.78
C GLY A 233 3.85 -5.99 16.91
N SER A 234 5.11 -5.87 17.33
CA SER A 234 5.85 -4.62 17.42
C SER A 234 7.26 -4.80 16.85
N ALA A 235 7.74 -3.78 16.16
CA ALA A 235 9.15 -3.64 15.83
C ALA A 235 9.91 -3.13 17.07
N ILE A 236 11.09 -3.70 17.32
CA ILE A 236 11.96 -3.41 18.47
C ILE A 236 13.23 -2.69 18.01
#